data_AF-A0A453I5R0-F1
#
_entry.id   AF-A0A453I5R0-F1
#
_cell.length_a   1.000
_cell.length_b   1.000
_cell.length_c   1.000
_cell.angle_alpha   90.00
_cell.angle_beta   90.00
_cell.angle_gamma   90.00
#
_symmetry.space_group_name_H-M   'P 1'
#
loop_
_entity.id
_entity.type
_entity.pdbx_description
1 polymer ?
#
loop_
_entity_poly.entity_id
_entity_poly.type
_entity_poly.pdbx_seq_one_letter_code
_entity_poly.pdbx_strand_id
1 'polypeptide(L)'
;VHDFAIRCPMKEKKYTHECASHVIKSLGLDLDKINKCVGDPEADEENPILKAEQDAQIGHGKRGDVTILPTLVVNNRQYRGKLDKGAVLKAICSGFEETTEPAICLSEGMFMFKQMSVWRTTEVAGSTRLITSLHARIPSAGVFVSALLSKV
;
A
#
# COMPACT_ATOMS: atom_id res chain seq x y z
N VAL A 1 -14.79 -5.31 15.90
CA VAL A 1 -15.93 -5.51 14.96
C VAL A 1 -16.31 -6.99 14.80
N HIS A 2 -16.02 -7.85 15.79
CA HIS A 2 -16.47 -9.24 15.76
C HIS A 2 -17.79 -9.45 16.51
N ASP A 3 -18.18 -8.53 17.41
CA ASP A 3 -19.40 -8.65 18.20
C ASP A 3 -20.67 -8.79 17.36
N PHE A 4 -20.81 -8.01 16.28
CA PHE A 4 -21.94 -8.15 15.35
C PHE A 4 -21.89 -9.48 14.59
N ALA A 5 -20.72 -9.90 14.11
CA ALA A 5 -20.59 -11.15 13.37
C ALA A 5 -20.88 -12.39 14.25
N ILE A 6 -20.52 -12.32 15.53
CA ILE A 6 -20.76 -13.40 16.51
C ILE A 6 -22.21 -13.40 16.99
N ARG A 7 -22.78 -12.23 17.30
CA ARG A 7 -24.10 -12.12 17.95
C ARG A 7 -25.26 -12.01 16.96
N CYS A 8 -25.02 -11.54 15.74
CA CYS A 8 -26.00 -11.42 14.67
C CYS A 8 -25.56 -12.25 13.45
N PRO A 9 -25.47 -13.59 13.57
CA PRO A 9 -24.94 -14.42 12.50
C PRO A 9 -25.84 -14.43 11.27
N MET A 10 -25.22 -14.23 10.10
CA MET A 10 -25.89 -14.32 8.79
C MET A 10 -26.45 -15.73 8.52
N LYS A 11 -25.77 -16.78 9.01
CA LYS A 11 -26.20 -18.18 8.85
C LYS A 11 -27.61 -18.43 9.39
N GLU A 12 -27.96 -17.78 10.50
CA GLU A 12 -29.26 -17.93 11.16
C GLU A 12 -30.23 -16.80 10.78
N LYS A 13 -29.86 -15.94 9.83
CA LYS A 13 -30.61 -14.75 9.40
C LYS A 13 -30.97 -13.79 10.55
N LYS A 14 -30.14 -13.73 11.60
CA LYS A 14 -30.35 -12.87 12.77
C LYS A 14 -29.85 -11.44 12.59
N TYR A 15 -29.67 -10.97 11.35
CA TYR A 15 -29.19 -9.62 11.02
C TYR A 15 -30.33 -8.58 11.05
N THR A 16 -31.13 -8.58 12.13
CA THR A 16 -32.26 -7.66 12.30
C THR A 16 -31.84 -6.41 13.06
N HIS A 17 -32.66 -5.36 12.97
CA HIS A 17 -32.48 -4.13 13.74
C HIS A 17 -32.46 -4.40 15.26
N GLU A 18 -33.27 -5.35 15.74
CA GLU A 18 -33.30 -5.78 17.14
C GLU A 18 -31.96 -6.37 17.58
N CYS A 19 -31.37 -7.23 16.76
CA CYS A 19 -30.07 -7.82 17.07
C CYS A 19 -28.99 -6.73 17.14
N ALA A 20 -28.95 -5.83 16.16
CA ALA A 20 -28.02 -4.71 16.16
C ALA A 20 -28.19 -3.84 17.43
N SER A 21 -29.44 -3.54 17.80
CA SER A 21 -29.76 -2.76 18.99
C SER A 21 -29.25 -3.42 20.28
N HIS A 22 -29.38 -4.74 20.40
CA HIS A 22 -28.87 -5.50 21.56
C HIS A 22 -27.35 -5.45 21.64
N VAL A 23 -26.65 -5.57 20.51
CA VAL A 23 -25.18 -5.47 20.46
C VAL A 23 -24.74 -4.07 20.89
N ILE A 24 -25.36 -3.02 20.36
CA ILE A 24 -25.02 -1.63 20.68
C ILE A 24 -25.23 -1.33 22.18
N LYS A 25 -26.37 -1.75 22.75
CA LYS A 25 -26.63 -1.61 24.20
C LYS A 25 -25.56 -2.32 25.04
N SER A 26 -25.15 -3.53 24.62
CA SER A 26 -24.14 -4.30 25.34
C SER A 26 -22.74 -3.66 25.31
N LEU A 27 -22.48 -2.79 24.32
CA LEU A 27 -21.25 -2.00 24.21
C LEU A 27 -21.34 -0.69 25.00
N GLY A 28 -22.48 -0.41 25.67
CA GLY A 28 -22.68 0.80 26.45
C GLY A 28 -22.90 2.06 25.62
N LEU A 29 -23.26 1.92 24.34
CA LEU A 29 -23.52 3.03 23.45
C LEU A 29 -25.01 3.43 23.49
N ASP A 30 -25.25 4.73 23.32
CA ASP A 30 -26.58 5.33 23.33
C ASP A 30 -27.30 5.04 22.00
N LEU A 31 -28.34 4.20 22.06
CA LEU A 31 -29.12 3.82 20.90
C LEU A 31 -29.84 5.00 20.25
N ASP A 32 -30.32 5.95 21.03
CA ASP A 32 -31.15 7.03 20.49
C ASP A 32 -30.30 7.96 19.62
N LYS A 33 -29.05 8.21 20.05
CA LYS A 33 -28.07 8.95 19.25
C LYS A 33 -27.68 8.21 17.97
N ILE A 34 -27.56 6.88 18.02
CA ILE A 34 -27.23 6.07 16.85
C ILE A 34 -28.39 6.04 15.87
N ASN A 35 -29.61 5.83 16.34
CA ASN A 35 -30.80 5.85 15.48
C ASN A 35 -30.99 7.22 14.82
N LYS A 36 -30.74 8.31 15.56
CA LYS A 36 -30.75 9.66 14.99
C LYS A 36 -29.65 9.88 13.94
N CYS A 37 -28.49 9.25 14.12
CA CYS A 37 -27.36 9.31 13.17
C CYS A 37 -27.67 8.53 11.89
N VAL A 38 -28.26 7.34 12.01
CA VAL A 38 -28.70 6.51 10.88
C VAL A 38 -29.81 7.21 10.11
N GLY A 39 -30.75 7.83 10.81
CA GLY A 39 -31.92 8.48 10.20
C GLY A 39 -32.94 7.46 9.71
N ASP A 40 -33.70 7.84 8.67
CA ASP A 40 -34.66 6.96 8.01
C ASP A 40 -33.96 6.17 6.89
N PRO A 41 -33.84 4.84 6.98
CA PRO A 41 -33.21 4.02 5.94
C PRO A 41 -34.04 3.88 4.66
N GLU A 42 -35.33 4.21 4.69
CA GLU A 42 -36.24 4.11 3.54
C GLU A 42 -36.41 5.46 2.81
N ALA A 43 -35.86 6.54 3.36
CA ALA A 43 -35.93 7.86 2.74
C ALA A 43 -34.94 7.98 1.57
N ASP A 44 -35.44 8.40 0.41
CA ASP A 44 -34.63 8.73 -0.77
C ASP A 44 -34.10 10.17 -0.68
N GLU A 45 -33.31 10.43 0.36
CA GLU A 45 -32.73 11.75 0.65
C GLU A 45 -31.22 11.65 0.86
N GLU A 46 -30.50 12.75 0.62
CA GLU A 46 -29.05 12.79 0.86
C GLU A 46 -28.73 12.72 2.36
N ASN A 47 -28.08 11.63 2.79
CA ASN A 47 -27.52 11.53 4.13
C ASN A 47 -26.12 12.17 4.19
N PRO A 48 -25.89 13.19 5.03
CA PRO A 48 -24.62 13.92 5.07
C PRO A 48 -23.42 13.05 5.48
N ILE A 49 -23.63 12.01 6.29
CA ILE A 49 -22.57 11.09 6.73
C ILE A 49 -22.18 10.18 5.57
N LEU A 50 -23.15 9.57 4.89
CA LEU A 50 -22.90 8.73 3.72
C LEU A 50 -22.27 9.53 2.57
N LYS A 51 -22.64 10.81 2.42
CA LYS A 51 -22.02 11.69 1.44
C LYS A 51 -20.56 11.98 1.80
N ALA A 52 -20.27 12.31 3.06
CA ALA A 52 -18.90 12.52 3.51
C ALA A 52 -18.03 11.26 3.35
N GLU A 53 -18.59 10.06 3.58
CA GLU A 53 -17.89 8.78 3.35
C GLU A 53 -17.62 8.53 1.85
N GLN A 54 -18.56 8.85 0.97
CA GLN A 54 -18.35 8.78 -0.47
C GLN A 54 -17.28 9.77 -0.94
N ASP A 55 -17.35 11.02 -0.48
CA ASP A 55 -16.38 12.06 -0.83
C ASP A 55 -14.98 11.70 -0.33
N ALA A 56 -14.86 11.06 0.83
CA ALA A 56 -13.59 10.53 1.33
C ALA A 56 -12.99 9.41 0.45
N GLN A 57 -13.83 8.66 -0.25
CA GLN A 57 -13.39 7.61 -1.18
C GLN A 57 -12.87 8.19 -2.51
N ILE A 58 -13.35 9.36 -2.91
CA ILE A 58 -12.85 10.08 -4.10
C ILE A 58 -11.38 10.42 -3.91
N GLY A 59 -10.55 10.11 -4.91
CA GLY A 59 -9.12 10.37 -4.94
C GLY A 59 -8.79 11.85 -5.02
N HIS A 60 -7.75 12.26 -4.31
CA HIS A 60 -7.22 13.62 -4.38
C HIS A 60 -5.71 13.61 -4.65
N GLY A 61 -5.26 14.40 -5.61
CA GLY A 61 -3.85 14.55 -5.98
C GLY A 61 -3.25 13.27 -6.54
N LYS A 62 -2.22 12.72 -5.87
CA LYS A 62 -1.55 11.47 -6.28
C LYS A 62 -2.29 10.21 -5.82
N ARG A 63 -3.36 10.35 -5.02
CA ARG A 63 -4.22 9.25 -4.58
C ARG A 63 -5.32 9.02 -5.61
N GLY A 64 -5.43 7.81 -6.13
CA GLY A 64 -6.59 7.41 -6.93
C GLY A 64 -7.85 7.21 -6.09
N ASP A 65 -8.97 6.99 -6.77
CA ASP A 65 -10.25 6.67 -6.12
C ASP A 65 -10.19 5.31 -5.43
N VAL A 66 -10.92 5.17 -4.32
CA VAL A 66 -11.15 3.88 -3.66
C VAL A 66 -12.31 3.19 -4.39
N THR A 67 -11.99 2.24 -5.26
CA THR A 67 -12.99 1.50 -6.05
C THR A 67 -13.22 0.07 -5.56
N ILE A 68 -12.34 -0.45 -4.70
CA ILE A 68 -12.41 -1.82 -4.20
C ILE A 68 -12.28 -1.78 -2.68
N LEU A 69 -13.20 -2.44 -1.97
CA LEU A 69 -13.12 -2.61 -0.52
C LEU A 69 -12.73 -4.06 -0.20
N PRO A 70 -11.88 -4.30 0.82
CA PRO A 70 -11.24 -3.33 1.70
C PRO A 70 -9.98 -2.69 1.08
N THR A 71 -9.88 -1.37 1.09
CA THR A 71 -8.65 -0.63 0.74
C THR A 71 -8.05 0.03 1.98
N LEU A 72 -6.74 -0.14 2.17
CA LEU A 72 -5.98 0.57 3.19
C LEU A 72 -5.28 1.79 2.58
N VAL A 73 -5.41 2.94 3.22
CA VAL A 73 -4.71 4.17 2.82
C VAL A 73 -3.80 4.62 3.96
N VAL A 74 -2.52 4.85 3.66
CA VAL A 74 -1.52 5.37 4.61
C VAL A 74 -0.93 6.64 4.02
N ASN A 75 -0.95 7.75 4.75
CA ASN A 75 -0.43 9.06 4.32
C ASN A 75 -0.91 9.47 2.91
N ASN A 76 -2.22 9.35 2.66
CA ASN A 76 -2.86 9.64 1.37
C ASN A 76 -2.32 8.80 0.18
N ARG A 77 -1.74 7.63 0.44
CA ARG A 77 -1.36 6.65 -0.58
C ARG A 77 -2.10 5.34 -0.37
N GLN A 78 -2.62 4.78 -1.45
CA GLN A 78 -3.27 3.47 -1.41
C GLN A 78 -2.22 2.37 -1.23
N TYR A 79 -2.42 1.52 -0.23
CA TYR A 79 -1.63 0.33 -0.01
C TYR A 79 -2.15 -0.80 -0.90
N ARG A 80 -1.26 -1.39 -1.71
CA ARG A 80 -1.59 -2.47 -2.66
C ARG A 80 -0.96 -3.83 -2.29
N GLY A 81 -0.38 -3.95 -1.10
CA GLY A 81 0.22 -5.19 -0.62
C GLY A 81 -0.78 -6.10 0.09
N LYS A 82 -0.26 -7.17 0.70
CA LYS A 82 -1.06 -8.10 1.49
C LYS A 82 -1.53 -7.43 2.78
N LEU A 83 -2.81 -7.58 3.11
CA LEU A 83 -3.41 -7.06 4.36
C LEU A 83 -3.11 -8.00 5.54
N ASP A 84 -1.83 -8.31 5.78
CA ASP A 84 -1.38 -9.03 6.97
C ASP A 84 -0.83 -8.06 8.03
N LYS A 85 -0.89 -8.47 9.29
CA LYS A 85 -0.50 -7.62 10.43
C LYS A 85 0.93 -7.06 10.30
N GLY A 86 1.87 -7.87 9.80
CA GLY A 86 3.27 -7.46 9.66
C GLY A 86 3.47 -6.48 8.51
N ALA A 87 2.89 -6.78 7.34
CA ALA A 87 3.02 -5.93 6.16
C ALA A 87 2.30 -4.58 6.31
N VAL A 88 1.15 -4.55 6.98
CA VAL A 88 0.44 -3.32 7.33
C VAL A 88 1.25 -2.48 8.33
N LEU A 89 1.79 -3.11 9.38
CA LEU A 89 2.64 -2.39 10.34
C LEU A 89 3.88 -1.80 9.66
N LYS A 90 4.53 -2.55 8.78
CA LYS A 90 5.67 -2.07 7.99
C LYS A 90 5.29 -0.89 7.10
N ALA A 91 4.12 -0.92 6.47
CA ALA A 91 3.62 0.19 5.66
C ALA A 91 3.41 1.46 6.51
N ILE A 92 2.87 1.31 7.72
CA ILE A 92 2.70 2.44 8.65
C ILE A 92 4.06 2.97 9.12
N CYS A 93 4.99 2.10 9.49
CA CYS A 93 6.33 2.49 9.92
C CYS A 93 7.11 3.22 8.82
N SER A 94 6.94 2.82 7.55
CA SER A 94 7.55 3.52 6.40
C SER A 94 7.05 4.95 6.17
N GLY A 95 6.01 5.36 6.89
CA GLY A 95 5.47 6.72 6.85
C GLY A 95 6.14 7.70 7.82
N PHE A 96 7.01 7.24 8.71
CA PHE A 96 7.74 8.08 9.66
C PHE A 96 9.04 8.62 9.05
N GLU A 97 9.47 9.78 9.52
CA GLU A 97 10.79 10.33 9.17
C GLU A 97 11.88 9.49 9.85
N GLU A 98 13.06 9.45 9.23
CA GLU A 98 14.21 8.72 9.76
C GLU A 98 14.46 9.11 11.23
N THR A 99 14.64 8.12 12.10
CA THR A 99 14.88 8.27 13.56
C THR A 99 13.68 8.70 14.42
N THR A 100 12.52 8.98 13.83
CA THR A 100 11.27 9.30 14.58
C THR A 100 10.36 8.09 14.79
N GLU A 101 10.83 6.92 14.40
CA GLU A 101 10.06 5.67 14.43
C GLU A 101 9.81 5.20 15.87
N PRO A 102 8.56 4.84 16.22
CA PRO A 102 8.27 4.26 17.53
C PRO A 102 8.98 2.92 17.73
N ALA A 103 9.25 2.53 18.98
CA ALA A 103 9.96 1.28 19.30
C ALA A 103 9.31 0.01 18.69
N ILE A 104 8.00 0.02 18.44
CA ILE A 104 7.32 -1.10 17.78
C ILE A 104 7.79 -1.32 16.33
N CYS A 105 8.20 -0.25 15.64
CA CYS A 105 8.82 -0.29 14.32
C CYS A 105 10.29 -0.76 14.38
N LEU A 106 10.91 -0.77 15.57
CA LEU A 106 12.29 -1.22 15.76
C LEU A 106 12.37 -2.67 16.26
N SER A 107 11.26 -3.22 16.75
CA SER A 107 11.19 -4.61 17.23
C SER A 107 11.32 -5.63 16.09
N GLU A 108 11.97 -6.76 16.38
CA GLU A 108 12.55 -7.76 15.44
C GLU A 108 11.57 -8.52 14.51
N GLY A 109 10.37 -8.01 14.26
CA GLY A 109 9.47 -8.50 13.20
C GLY A 109 9.80 -7.96 11.80
N MET A 110 10.87 -7.16 11.67
CA MET A 110 11.26 -6.44 10.45
C MET A 110 12.54 -6.97 9.78
N PHE A 111 13.04 -8.16 10.16
CA PHE A 111 14.16 -8.78 9.47
C PHE A 111 13.70 -9.61 8.28
N MET A 112 13.73 -9.01 7.09
CA MET A 112 14.14 -9.69 5.85
C MET A 112 14.39 -8.76 4.65
N PHE A 113 14.63 -7.45 4.83
CA PHE A 113 15.18 -6.62 3.73
C PHE A 113 16.09 -5.51 4.24
N LYS A 114 17.15 -5.85 4.98
CA LYS A 114 18.39 -5.05 4.92
C LYS A 114 19.32 -5.70 3.89
N GLN A 115 18.90 -5.70 2.63
CA GLN A 115 19.77 -6.03 1.52
C GLN A 115 19.39 -5.25 0.28
N MET A 116 19.64 -3.94 0.33
CA MET A 116 19.87 -3.11 -0.85
C MET A 116 20.69 -1.86 -0.49
N SER A 117 21.71 -2.02 0.36
CA SER A 117 22.86 -1.10 0.39
C SER A 117 23.92 -1.47 -0.67
N VAL A 118 23.49 -2.06 -1.80
CA VAL A 118 24.31 -2.28 -3.00
C VAL A 118 23.87 -1.27 -4.05
N TRP A 119 24.05 0.01 -3.72
CA TRP A 119 24.39 1.05 -4.69
C TRP A 119 25.48 1.89 -4.03
N ARG A 120 26.59 1.22 -3.66
CA ARG A 120 27.84 1.92 -3.43
C ARG A 120 28.31 2.37 -4.81
N THR A 121 28.18 3.66 -5.05
CA THR A 121 28.91 4.42 -6.06
C THR A 121 30.37 3.94 -6.10
N THR A 122 30.76 3.23 -7.17
CA THR A 122 32.17 3.09 -7.52
C THR A 122 32.52 4.18 -8.52
N GLU A 123 32.64 5.41 -8.01
CA GLU A 123 33.73 6.27 -8.44
C GLU A 123 34.96 5.83 -7.64
N VAL A 124 35.94 5.22 -8.31
CA VAL A 124 37.31 5.22 -7.82
C VAL A 124 38.18 5.84 -8.89
N ALA A 125 38.59 7.06 -8.56
CA ALA A 125 39.58 7.87 -9.25
C ALA A 125 40.91 7.12 -9.39
N GLY A 126 41.61 7.43 -10.49
CA GLY A 126 42.88 6.81 -10.84
C GLY A 126 44.04 7.13 -9.91
N SER A 127 45.05 6.26 -9.97
CA SER A 127 46.43 6.61 -9.64
C SER A 127 47.39 5.76 -10.47
N THR A 128 48.29 6.47 -11.15
CA THR A 128 49.23 6.12 -12.21
C THR A 128 50.36 5.16 -11.80
N ARG A 129 50.81 4.29 -12.73
CA ARG A 129 52.21 3.81 -12.95
C ARG A 129 52.21 3.00 -14.27
N LEU A 130 52.50 3.63 -15.42
CA LEU A 130 53.81 3.78 -16.10
C LEU A 130 54.35 2.51 -16.80
N ILE A 131 54.43 2.62 -18.14
CA ILE A 131 55.47 2.11 -19.09
C ILE A 131 55.48 0.57 -19.27
N THR A 132 55.27 -0.06 -20.43
CA THR A 132 55.79 0.00 -21.83
C THR A 132 54.98 -1.10 -22.57
N SER A 133 54.65 -1.11 -23.86
CA SER A 133 55.47 -0.90 -25.05
C SER A 133 54.57 -0.75 -26.28
N LEU A 134 55.05 0.06 -27.23
CA LEU A 134 54.57 0.30 -28.57
C LEU A 134 54.39 -0.97 -29.41
N HIS A 135 53.29 -1.05 -30.19
CA HIS A 135 53.39 -0.90 -31.64
C HIS A 135 52.05 -0.50 -32.28
N ALA A 136 52.13 0.53 -33.10
CA ALA A 136 51.06 1.24 -33.76
C ALA A 136 50.61 0.58 -35.08
N ARG A 137 49.34 0.75 -35.46
CA ARG A 137 48.89 1.48 -36.67
C ARG A 137 47.41 1.17 -37.03
N ILE A 138 46.61 2.23 -36.99
CA ILE A 138 45.41 2.52 -37.80
C ILE A 138 45.90 2.62 -39.28
N PRO A 139 45.18 2.20 -40.37
CA PRO A 139 43.91 2.83 -40.76
C PRO A 139 42.88 2.04 -41.61
N SER A 140 41.64 2.55 -41.55
CA SER A 140 40.55 2.65 -42.55
C SER A 140 40.43 1.74 -43.78
N ALA A 141 39.16 1.41 -44.07
CA ALA A 141 38.50 1.18 -45.36
C ALA A 141 38.43 -0.26 -45.95
N GLY A 142 37.25 -0.63 -46.45
CA GLY A 142 36.99 -1.84 -47.26
C GLY A 142 35.98 -2.80 -46.63
N VAL A 143 34.67 -2.62 -46.85
CA VAL A 143 33.89 -3.37 -47.84
C VAL A 143 33.95 -4.90 -47.62
N PHE A 144 32.93 -5.47 -46.99
CA PHE A 144 32.42 -6.79 -47.39
C PHE A 144 30.90 -6.79 -47.26
N VAL A 145 30.29 -6.56 -48.42
CA VAL A 145 28.86 -6.61 -48.73
C VAL A 145 28.47 -8.04 -49.06
N SER A 146 27.20 -8.38 -48.79
CA SER A 146 26.41 -9.53 -49.29
C SER A 146 26.76 -10.92 -48.75
N ALA A 147 25.87 -11.57 -48.00
CA ALA A 147 24.63 -12.24 -48.43
C ALA A 147 24.87 -13.69 -48.91
N LEU A 148 23.96 -14.60 -48.52
CA LEU A 148 23.98 -16.07 -48.58
C LEU A 148 24.65 -16.68 -47.32
N LEU A 149 23.96 -17.38 -46.42
CA LEU A 149 22.99 -18.46 -46.64
C LEU A 149 21.88 -18.45 -45.57
N SER A 150 20.66 -18.60 -46.07
CA SER A 150 19.39 -18.74 -45.34
C SER A 150 19.16 -20.20 -44.95
N LYS A 151 18.27 -20.43 -43.97
CA LYS A 151 17.39 -21.61 -43.87
C LYS A 151 17.99 -22.98 -44.28
N VAL A 152 18.36 -23.74 -43.26
CA VAL A 152 17.79 -25.07 -43.03
C VAL A 152 17.26 -25.09 -41.60
#